data_AF-A0A3M3RAA3-F1
#
_entry.id   AF-A0A3M3RAA3-F1
#
_cell.length_a   1.000
_cell.length_b   1.000
_cell.length_c   1.000
_cell.angle_alpha   90.00
_cell.angle_beta   90.00
_cell.angle_gamma   90.00
#
_symmetry.space_group_name_H-M   'P 1'
#
loop_
_entity.id
_entity.type
_entity.pdbx_description
1 polymer ?
#
loop_
_entity_poly.entity_id
_entity_poly.type
_entity_poly.pdbx_seq_one_letter_code
_entity_poly.pdbx_strand_id
1 'polypeptide(L)'
;MMETPMTQRDVVFPAARQALYERNRYSPAIDDVIDVTVFIVDPETKFERIWSVFPEFWGSAPHPTLTGVGVTWLYGFDFEIKVVARLPQTPAQ
;
A
#
# COMPACT_ATOMS: atom_id res chain seq x y z
N MET A 1 32.64 16.22 10.20
CA MET A 1 31.49 15.48 9.65
C MET A 1 30.64 15.04 10.83
N MET A 2 29.43 15.57 10.99
CA MET A 2 28.47 15.09 11.97
C MET A 2 27.51 14.15 11.23
N GLU A 3 27.52 12.87 11.59
CA GLU A 3 26.57 11.91 11.05
C GLU A 3 25.21 12.12 11.73
N THR A 4 24.17 12.36 10.93
CA THR A 4 22.79 12.43 11.43
C THR A 4 22.41 11.06 11.99
N PRO A 5 21.96 10.95 13.26
CA PRO A 5 21.54 9.66 13.80
C PRO A 5 20.34 9.15 13.01
N MET A 6 20.46 7.96 12.40
CA MET A 6 19.36 7.36 11.67
C MET A 6 18.23 7.00 12.64
N THR A 7 17.00 7.42 12.33
CA THR A 7 15.81 7.03 13.07
C THR A 7 15.69 5.51 13.09
N GLN A 8 15.78 4.92 14.28
CA GLN A 8 15.64 3.48 14.50
C GLN A 8 14.21 3.06 14.12
N ARG A 9 14.09 2.19 13.12
CA ARG A 9 12.81 1.61 12.70
C ARG A 9 12.46 0.47 13.64
N ASP A 10 11.42 0.63 14.44
CA ASP A 10 10.95 -0.41 15.35
C ASP A 10 10.02 -1.38 14.60
N VAL A 11 10.33 -2.68 14.66
CA VAL A 11 9.57 -3.72 13.98
C VAL A 11 8.50 -4.23 14.94
N VAL A 12 7.24 -3.88 14.66
CA VAL A 12 6.11 -4.30 15.48
C VAL A 12 5.52 -5.60 14.94
N PHE A 13 5.56 -6.66 15.73
CA PHE A 13 4.87 -7.93 15.44
C PHE A 13 3.54 -8.00 16.21
N PRO A 14 2.39 -7.91 15.53
CA PRO A 14 1.11 -8.00 16.21
C PRO A 14 0.77 -9.45 16.58
N ALA A 15 0.10 -9.63 17.72
CA ALA A 15 -0.38 -10.95 18.16
C ALA A 15 -1.48 -11.54 17.25
N ALA A 16 -2.17 -10.71 16.48
CA ALA A 16 -3.19 -11.13 15.51
C ALA A 16 -3.24 -10.16 14.31
N ARG A 17 -3.70 -10.64 13.15
CA ARG A 17 -3.76 -9.87 11.89
C ARG A 17 -4.46 -8.51 12.02
N GLN A 18 -5.50 -8.43 12.86
CA GLN A 18 -6.28 -7.19 13.03
C GLN A 18 -5.78 -6.29 14.16
N ALA A 19 -4.85 -6.77 15.00
CA ALA A 19 -4.48 -6.08 16.23
C ALA A 19 -3.84 -4.70 15.99
N LEU A 20 -3.16 -4.48 14.85
CA LEU A 20 -2.65 -3.16 14.48
C LEU A 20 -3.77 -2.19 14.10
N TYR A 21 -4.80 -2.67 13.39
CA TYR A 21 -5.97 -1.86 13.02
C TYR A 21 -6.77 -1.46 14.25
N GLU A 22 -7.00 -2.41 15.17
CA GLU A 22 -7.68 -2.15 16.45
C GLU A 22 -6.89 -1.20 17.35
N ARG A 23 -5.57 -1.45 17.51
CA ARG A 23 -4.68 -0.65 18.35
C ARG A 23 -4.57 0.79 17.86
N ASN A 24 -4.41 0.98 16.56
CA ASN A 24 -4.17 2.31 15.99
C ASN A 24 -5.47 3.01 15.56
N ARG A 25 -6.62 2.31 15.62
CA ARG A 25 -7.91 2.72 15.03
C ARG A 25 -7.77 3.25 13.60
N TYR A 26 -6.72 2.83 12.90
CA TYR A 26 -6.28 3.43 11.67
C TYR A 26 -6.64 2.51 10.52
N SER A 27 -7.50 2.99 9.64
CA SER A 27 -7.66 2.50 8.27
C SER A 27 -7.06 3.56 7.35
N PRO A 28 -6.11 3.21 6.48
CA PRO A 28 -5.52 4.20 5.58
C PRO A 28 -6.57 4.79 4.65
N ALA A 29 -6.62 6.12 4.59
CA ALA A 29 -7.31 6.81 3.52
C ALA A 29 -6.49 6.69 2.23
N ILE A 30 -7.12 6.87 1.07
CA ILE A 30 -6.42 6.84 -0.22
C ILE A 30 -5.26 7.85 -0.24
N ASP A 31 -5.46 9.01 0.38
CA ASP A 31 -4.45 10.08 0.46
C ASP A 31 -3.22 9.71 1.32
N ASP A 32 -3.32 8.68 2.17
CA ASP A 32 -2.19 8.20 2.98
C ASP A 32 -1.30 7.20 2.23
N VAL A 33 -1.77 6.67 1.09
CA VAL A 33 -1.05 5.67 0.31
C VAL A 33 0.11 6.33 -0.43
N ILE A 34 1.32 5.80 -0.22
CA ILE A 34 2.56 6.35 -0.80
C ILE A 34 3.19 5.41 -1.83
N ASP A 35 2.89 4.12 -1.76
CA ASP A 35 3.33 3.12 -2.74
C ASP A 35 2.26 2.07 -2.97
N VAL A 36 2.08 1.68 -4.23
CA VAL A 36 1.14 0.66 -4.66
C VAL A 36 1.89 -0.38 -5.51
N THR A 37 1.74 -1.65 -5.15
CA THR A 37 2.14 -2.78 -5.99
C THR A 37 0.89 -3.53 -6.43
N VAL A 38 0.71 -3.70 -7.73
CA VAL A 38 -0.39 -4.46 -8.31
C VAL A 38 0.16 -5.75 -8.89
N PHE A 39 -0.36 -6.88 -8.44
CA PHE A 39 -0.05 -8.20 -8.95
C PHE A 39 -1.18 -8.66 -9.88
N ILE A 40 -0.86 -9.13 -11.08
CA ILE A 40 -1.86 -9.50 -12.10
C ILE A 40 -1.54 -10.90 -12.64
N VAL A 41 -2.54 -11.78 -12.61
CA VAL A 41 -2.46 -13.08 -13.30
C VAL A 41 -2.82 -12.89 -14.76
N ASP A 42 -1.94 -13.33 -15.66
CA ASP A 42 -2.10 -13.15 -17.11
C ASP A 42 -2.32 -11.67 -17.49
N PRO A 43 -1.31 -10.79 -17.23
CA PRO A 43 -1.46 -9.36 -17.47
C PRO A 43 -1.69 -9.00 -18.94
N GLU A 44 -1.20 -9.82 -19.87
CA GLU A 44 -1.35 -9.58 -21.31
C GLU A 44 -2.83 -9.45 -21.71
N THR A 45 -3.70 -10.29 -21.15
CA THR A 45 -5.12 -10.29 -21.48
C THR A 45 -5.96 -9.40 -20.55
N LYS A 46 -5.47 -9.11 -19.34
CA LYS A 46 -6.27 -8.47 -18.28
C LYS A 46 -5.90 -7.03 -17.95
N PHE A 47 -4.73 -6.55 -18.36
CA PHE A 47 -4.22 -5.24 -17.93
C PHE A 47 -5.19 -4.10 -18.26
N GLU A 48 -5.65 -3.98 -19.51
CA GLU A 48 -6.53 -2.86 -19.91
C GLU A 48 -7.84 -2.82 -19.12
N ARG A 49 -8.43 -4.00 -18.87
CA ARG A 49 -9.66 -4.12 -18.07
C ARG A 49 -9.43 -3.61 -16.65
N ILE A 50 -8.34 -4.04 -16.01
CA ILE A 50 -8.00 -3.62 -14.63
C ILE A 50 -7.67 -2.12 -14.59
N TRP A 51 -6.96 -1.63 -15.59
CA TRP A 51 -6.51 -0.24 -15.66
C TRP A 51 -7.63 0.76 -15.91
N SER A 52 -8.75 0.35 -16.50
CA SER A 52 -9.91 1.23 -16.68
C SER A 52 -10.57 1.68 -15.37
N VAL A 53 -10.36 0.92 -14.29
CA VAL A 53 -10.99 1.16 -12.98
C VAL A 53 -10.10 2.01 -12.09
N PHE A 54 -8.78 1.83 -12.18
CA PHE A 54 -7.81 2.41 -11.23
C PHE A 54 -7.78 3.95 -11.13
N PRO A 55 -7.88 4.73 -12.23
CA PRO A 55 -7.77 6.18 -12.18
C PRO A 55 -8.83 6.86 -11.31
N GLU A 56 -10.04 6.28 -11.21
CA GLU A 56 -11.14 6.84 -10.42
C GLU A 56 -10.89 6.77 -8.91
N PHE A 57 -10.04 5.84 -8.48
CA PHE A 57 -9.70 5.66 -7.07
C PHE A 57 -8.42 6.39 -6.69
N TRP A 58 -7.75 7.07 -7.62
CA TRP A 58 -6.60 7.89 -7.27
C TRP A 58 -7.08 9.23 -6.71
N GLY A 59 -6.61 9.53 -5.50
CA GLY A 59 -6.85 10.82 -4.85
C GLY A 59 -6.17 11.97 -5.60
N SER A 60 -6.18 13.14 -4.97
CA SER A 60 -5.48 14.30 -5.53
C SER A 60 -3.97 14.09 -5.51
N ALA A 61 -3.26 14.74 -6.42
CA ALA A 61 -1.79 14.71 -6.42
C ALA A 61 -1.22 15.23 -5.08
N PRO A 62 -0.03 14.76 -4.65
CA PRO A 62 0.87 13.84 -5.33
C PRO A 62 0.39 12.38 -5.29
N HIS A 63 0.40 11.72 -6.46
CA HIS A 63 0.00 10.32 -6.57
C HIS A 63 1.05 9.38 -5.96
N PRO A 64 0.65 8.18 -5.49
CA PRO A 64 1.59 7.18 -5.02
C PRO A 64 2.50 6.68 -6.14
N THR A 65 3.65 6.13 -5.77
CA THR A 65 4.43 5.31 -6.71
C THR A 65 3.67 4.04 -7.03
N LEU A 66 3.88 3.51 -8.24
CA LEU A 66 3.16 2.34 -8.72
C LEU A 66 4.10 1.35 -9.42
N THR A 67 3.98 0.08 -9.03
CA THR A 67 4.65 -1.04 -9.69
C THR A 67 3.61 -2.10 -10.09
N GLY A 68 3.63 -2.52 -11.36
CA GLY A 68 2.82 -3.62 -11.87
C GLY A 68 3.68 -4.88 -12.08
N VAL A 69 3.23 -6.03 -11.55
CA VAL A 69 3.95 -7.30 -11.62
C VAL A 69 3.04 -8.41 -12.14
N GLY A 70 3.46 -9.09 -13.20
CA GLY A 70 2.82 -10.32 -13.65
C GLY A 70 3.15 -11.47 -12.71
N VAL A 71 2.12 -12.20 -12.26
CA VAL A 71 2.26 -13.36 -11.36
C VAL A 71 1.49 -14.55 -11.91
N THR A 72 1.86 -15.76 -11.48
CA THR A 72 1.23 -16.99 -11.97
C THR A 72 0.03 -17.42 -11.13
N TRP A 73 -0.12 -16.89 -9.91
CA TRP A 73 -1.16 -17.36 -9.00
C TRP A 73 -1.48 -16.35 -7.88
N LEU A 74 -2.78 -16.19 -7.58
CA LEU A 74 -3.32 -15.32 -6.52
C LEU A 74 -4.58 -15.95 -5.88
N TYR A 75 -4.54 -17.21 -5.43
CA TYR A 75 -5.67 -17.88 -4.76
C TYR A 75 -7.02 -17.86 -5.51
N GLY A 76 -7.00 -17.82 -6.85
CA GLY A 76 -8.21 -17.76 -7.68
C GLY A 76 -8.69 -16.34 -8.01
N PHE A 77 -8.00 -15.30 -7.55
CA PHE A 77 -8.23 -13.92 -7.97
C PHE A 77 -7.42 -13.57 -9.23
N ASP A 78 -7.93 -12.62 -10.02
CA ASP A 78 -7.26 -12.13 -11.23
C ASP A 78 -6.16 -11.11 -10.94
N PHE A 79 -6.29 -10.36 -9.84
CA PHE A 79 -5.30 -9.39 -9.40
C PHE A 79 -5.33 -9.22 -7.87
N GLU A 80 -4.24 -8.70 -7.31
CA GLU A 80 -4.09 -8.33 -5.91
C GLU A 80 -3.41 -6.97 -5.82
N ILE A 81 -3.82 -6.15 -4.85
CA ILE A 81 -3.23 -4.84 -4.59
C ILE A 81 -2.58 -4.87 -3.21
N LYS A 82 -1.29 -4.56 -3.17
CA LYS A 82 -0.54 -4.32 -1.95
C LYS A 82 -0.19 -2.85 -1.87
N VAL A 83 -0.47 -2.23 -0.72
CA VAL A 83 -0.21 -0.81 -0.49
C VAL A 83 0.76 -0.61 0.66
N VAL A 84 1.54 0.47 0.58
CA VAL A 84 2.24 1.07 1.71
C VAL A 84 1.61 2.42 1.96
N ALA A 85 1.15 2.64 3.18
CA ALA A 85 0.57 3.90 3.60
C ALA A 85 1.39 4.53 4.72
N ARG A 86 1.42 5.86 4.75
CA ARG A 86 1.99 6.63 5.84
C ARG A 86 1.01 6.64 7.00
N LEU A 87 1.46 6.29 8.19
CA LEU A 87 0.65 6.50 9.39
C LEU A 87 0.51 8.01 9.66
N PRO A 88 -0.70 8.50 10.00
CA PRO A 88 -0.88 9.87 10.40
C PRO A 88 0.03 10.16 11.58
N GLN A 89 0.75 11.28 11.50
CA GLN A 89 1.48 11.77 12.65
C GLN A 89 0.43 12.29 13.63
N THR A 90 0.15 11.55 14.69
CA THR A 90 -0.56 12.14 15.84
C THR A 90 0.24 13.40 16.21
N PRO A 91 -0.36 14.60 16.20
CA PRO A 91 0.35 15.78 16.68
C PRO A 91 0.85 15.45 18.09
N ALA A 92 2.17 15.57 18.30
CA ALA A 92 2.72 15.45 19.63
C ALA A 92 1.98 16.46 20.52
N GLN A 93 1.31 15.96 21.56
CA GLN A 93 0.68 16.80 22.57
C GLN A 93 1.72 17.22 23.60
#